data_AF-A0A8K0XRW6-F1
#
_entry.id   AF-A0A8K0XRW6-F1
#
_cell.length_a   1.000
_cell.length_b   1.000
_cell.length_c   1.000
_cell.angle_alpha   90.00
_cell.angle_beta   90.00
_cell.angle_gamma   90.00
#
_symmetry.space_group_name_H-M   'P 1'
#
loop_
_entity.id
_entity.type
_entity.pdbx_description
1 polymer ?
#
loop_
_entity_poly.entity_id
_entity_poly.type
_entity_poly.pdbx_seq_one_letter_code
_entity_poly.pdbx_strand_id
1 'polypeptide(L)' 'MPALVSSEHMRPAPVVSDATRIWELNVHWPVSAQCGIWDPRGKGVDIWECIRAHISTPDTQPPNQHYWRYVTRR' A
#
# COMPACT_ATOMS: atom_id res chain seq x y z
N MET A 1 39.52 15.55 -7.94
CA MET A 1 38.30 15.01 -8.58
C MET A 1 37.30 14.73 -7.46
N PRO A 2 36.23 15.52 -7.24
CA PRO A 2 35.28 15.27 -6.16
C PRO A 2 34.25 14.20 -6.55
N ALA A 3 33.84 13.40 -5.57
CA ALA A 3 32.88 12.31 -5.71
C ALA A 3 31.45 12.85 -5.89
N LEU A 4 30.74 12.33 -6.88
CA LEU A 4 29.30 12.52 -7.04
C LEU A 4 28.61 11.67 -5.96
N VAL A 5 28.14 12.31 -4.89
CA VAL A 5 27.18 11.72 -3.97
C VAL A 5 25.89 11.47 -4.75
N SER A 6 25.59 10.21 -5.04
CA SER A 6 24.32 9.80 -5.62
C SER A 6 23.22 10.17 -4.63
N SER A 7 22.45 11.19 -4.97
CA SER A 7 21.21 11.56 -4.29
C SER A 7 20.20 10.42 -4.47
N GLU A 8 20.35 9.37 -3.67
CA GLU A 8 19.32 8.36 -3.52
C GLU A 8 18.06 9.09 -3.08
N HIS A 9 17.05 9.05 -3.94
CA HIS A 9 15.72 9.55 -3.66
C HIS A 9 15.23 8.83 -2.40
N MET A 10 15.41 9.48 -1.26
CA MET A 10 14.83 9.10 0.01
C MET A 10 13.33 9.26 -0.18
N ARG A 11 12.69 8.25 -0.78
CA ARG A 11 11.24 8.17 -0.86
C ARG A 11 10.81 8.12 0.60
N PRO A 12 10.14 9.15 1.13
CA PRO A 12 9.70 9.13 2.51
C PRO A 12 8.96 7.82 2.73
N ALA A 13 9.25 7.16 3.85
CA ALA A 13 8.55 5.93 4.20
C ALA A 13 7.04 6.20 4.08
N PRO A 14 6.28 5.29 3.45
CA PRO A 14 4.84 5.47 3.28
C PRO A 14 4.22 5.79 4.63
N VAL A 15 3.76 7.04 4.80
CA VAL A 15 3.12 7.50 6.02
C VAL A 15 1.77 6.81 6.05
N VAL A 16 1.60 5.87 6.97
CA VAL A 16 0.32 5.18 7.14
C VAL A 16 -0.64 6.13 7.84
N SER A 17 -1.70 6.52 7.15
CA SER A 17 -2.72 7.40 7.73
C SER A 17 -3.31 6.78 8.99
N ASP A 18 -3.65 7.62 9.97
CA ASP A 18 -4.23 7.18 11.25
C ASP A 18 -5.49 6.32 11.02
N ALA A 19 -6.34 6.77 10.08
CA ALA A 19 -7.49 6.04 9.56
C ALA A 19 -7.18 5.36 8.22
N THR A 20 -6.57 4.17 8.27
CA THR A 20 -6.45 3.33 7.06
C THR A 20 -7.77 2.61 6.80
N ARG A 21 -8.38 2.84 5.64
CA ARG A 21 -9.66 2.21 5.25
C ARG A 21 -9.46 0.70 5.08
N ILE A 22 -10.45 -0.12 5.40
CA ILE A 22 -10.40 -1.57 5.12
C ILE A 22 -10.52 -1.78 3.61
N TRP A 23 -9.93 -2.84 3.05
CA TRP A 23 -10.18 -3.17 1.66
C TRP A 23 -11.66 -3.52 1.43
N GLU A 24 -12.29 -2.86 0.47
CA GLU A 24 -13.71 -2.96 0.16
C GLU A 24 -13.91 -3.10 -1.35
N LEU A 25 -14.96 -3.81 -1.78
CA LEU A 25 -15.34 -4.01 -3.18
C LEU A 25 -16.09 -2.80 -3.76
N ASN A 26 -15.96 -2.59 -5.07
CA ASN A 26 -16.61 -1.51 -5.83
C ASN A 26 -16.24 -0.09 -5.34
N VAL A 27 -15.08 0.04 -4.72
CA VAL A 27 -14.53 1.32 -4.25
C VAL A 27 -13.43 1.76 -5.19
N HIS A 28 -13.41 3.04 -5.56
CA HIS A 28 -12.30 3.62 -6.31
C HIS A 28 -11.12 3.89 -5.38
N TRP A 29 -9.98 3.26 -5.66
CA TRP A 29 -8.73 3.42 -4.93
C TRP A 29 -7.75 4.25 -5.75
N PRO A 30 -7.47 5.52 -5.41
CA PRO A 30 -6.48 6.32 -6.10
C PRO A 30 -5.05 5.81 -5.82
N VAL A 31 -4.08 6.22 -6.65
CA VAL A 31 -2.65 5.91 -6.41
C VAL A 31 -2.22 6.48 -5.06
N SER A 32 -1.43 5.71 -4.31
CA SER A 32 -0.99 5.97 -2.94
C SER A 32 -2.09 5.87 -1.88
N ALA A 33 -3.32 5.48 -2.24
CA ALA A 33 -4.34 5.17 -1.24
C ALA A 33 -3.95 3.91 -0.46
N GLN A 34 -4.24 3.90 0.83
CA GLN A 34 -3.88 2.78 1.70
C GLN A 34 -5.13 2.00 2.11
N CYS A 35 -5.04 0.68 2.08
CA CYS A 35 -6.06 -0.22 2.60
C CYS A 35 -5.49 -1.20 3.64
N GLY A 36 -6.33 -1.61 4.58
CA GLY A 36 -6.03 -2.64 5.57
C GLY A 36 -6.73 -3.95 5.24
N ILE A 37 -6.02 -5.07 5.36
CA ILE A 37 -6.57 -6.42 5.31
C ILE A 37 -6.24 -7.13 6.62
N TRP A 38 -7.26 -7.72 7.24
CA TRP A 38 -7.07 -8.56 8.41
C TRP A 38 -6.40 -9.88 8.01
N ASP A 39 -5.23 -10.17 8.58
CA ASP A 39 -4.58 -11.48 8.46
C ASP A 39 -4.95 -12.36 9.67
N PRO A 40 -5.79 -13.40 9.47
CA PRO A 40 -6.18 -14.30 10.56
C PRO A 40 -5.02 -15.17 11.08
N ARG A 41 -3.96 -15.38 10.30
CA ARG A 41 -2.78 -16.16 10.71
C ARG A 41 -1.84 -15.32 11.57
N GLY A 42 -1.65 -14.06 11.17
CA GLY A 42 -0.80 -13.09 11.84
C GLY A 42 -1.41 -12.38 13.04
N LYS A 43 -2.74 -12.47 13.21
CA LYS A 43 -3.53 -11.72 14.21
C LYS A 43 -3.24 -10.21 14.16
N GLY A 44 -3.22 -9.65 12.95
CA GLY A 44 -2.93 -8.24 12.73
C GLY A 44 -3.54 -7.72 11.43
N VAL A 45 -3.43 -6.41 11.21
CA VAL A 45 -3.89 -5.77 9.98
C VAL A 45 -2.68 -5.50 9.09
N ASP A 46 -2.63 -6.16 7.94
CA ASP A 46 -1.65 -5.85 6.91
C ASP A 46 -2.12 -4.62 6.11
N ILE A 47 -1.25 -3.62 6.05
CA ILE A 47 -1.47 -2.37 5.36
C ILE A 47 -0.84 -2.45 3.97
N TRP A 48 -1.64 -2.15 2.97
CA TRP A 48 -1.26 -2.16 1.56
C TRP A 48 -1.49 -0.77 0.96
N GLU A 49 -0.61 -0.37 0.06
CA GLU A 49 -0.72 0.88 -0.68
C GLU A 49 -1.02 0.59 -2.15
N CYS A 50 -2.02 1.28 -2.69
CA CYS A 50 -2.42 1.20 -4.07
C CYS A 50 -1.35 1.84 -4.96
N ILE A 51 -0.72 1.07 -5.83
CA ILE A 51 0.29 1.58 -6.78
C ILE A 51 -0.31 1.97 -8.13
N ARG A 52 -1.58 1.61 -8.38
CA ARG A 52 -2.30 1.87 -9.63
C ARG A 52 -3.77 2.15 -9.37
N ALA A 53 -4.25 3.33 -9.78
CA ALA A 53 -5.65 3.69 -9.62
C ALA A 53 -6.58 2.68 -10.29
N HIS A 54 -7.58 2.18 -9.56
CA HIS A 54 -8.55 1.21 -10.05
C HIS A 54 -9.83 1.23 -9.21
N ILE A 55 -10.89 0.60 -9.73
CA ILE A 55 -12.07 0.23 -8.95
C ILE A 55 -11.82 -1.18 -8.44
N SER A 56 -12.02 -1.40 -7.14
CA SER A 56 -11.79 -2.71 -6.54
C SER A 56 -12.79 -3.74 -7.04
N THR A 57 -12.28 -4.83 -7.62
CA THR A 57 -13.02 -6.04 -7.96
C THR A 57 -12.45 -7.21 -7.14
N PRO A 58 -13.12 -8.38 -7.10
CA PRO A 58 -12.61 -9.53 -6.36
C PRO A 58 -11.18 -9.93 -6.75
N ASP A 59 -10.80 -9.74 -8.02
CA ASP A 59 -9.47 -10.07 -8.54
C ASP A 59 -8.39 -9.05 -8.19
N THR A 60 -8.77 -7.86 -7.72
CA THR A 60 -7.82 -6.79 -7.34
C THR A 60 -7.62 -6.71 -5.83
N GLN A 61 -7.98 -7.75 -5.06
CA GLN A 61 -7.70 -7.78 -3.62
C GLN A 61 -6.21 -8.00 -3.34
N PRO A 62 -5.59 -7.31 -2.36
CA PRO A 62 -4.29 -7.71 -1.84
C PRO A 62 -4.33 -9.15 -1.28
N PRO A 63 -3.29 -9.98 -1.47
CA PRO A 63 -1.96 -9.67 -1.98
C PRO A 63 -1.86 -9.76 -3.52
N ASN A 64 -2.11 -8.67 -4.22
CA ASN A 64 -1.98 -8.57 -5.68
C ASN A 64 -0.98 -7.46 -6.02
N GLN A 65 0.23 -7.85 -6.41
CA GLN A 65 1.35 -6.95 -6.67
C GLN A 65 1.15 -6.05 -7.90
N HIS A 66 0.15 -6.31 -8.75
CA HIS A 66 -0.18 -5.43 -9.87
C HIS A 66 -0.85 -4.12 -9.43
N TYR A 67 -1.52 -4.15 -8.27
CA TYR A 67 -2.30 -3.03 -7.74
C TYR A 67 -1.85 -2.58 -6.35
N TRP A 68 -1.22 -3.47 -5.58
CA TRP A 68 -0.92 -3.23 -4.18
C TRP A 68 0.55 -3.50 -3.84
N ARG A 69 1.11 -2.60 -3.04
CA ARG A 69 2.42 -2.71 -2.43
C ARG A 69 2.27 -2.89 -0.93
N TYR A 70 2.93 -3.90 -0.37
CA TYR A 70 2.94 -4.07 1.08
C TYR A 70 3.65 -2.89 1.75
N VAL A 71 3.04 -2.36 2.81
CA VAL A 71 3.59 -1.23 3.57
C VAL A 71 4.10 -1.69 4.92
N THR A 72 3.21 -2.21 5.76
CA THR A 72 3.52 -2.58 7.14
C THR A 72 2.39 -3.42 7.72
N ARG A 73 2.55 -3.86 8.98
CA ARG A 73 1.52 -4.52 9.78
C ARG A 73 1.24 -3.70 11.04
N ARG A 74 -0.03 -3.61 11.42
CA ARG A 74 -0.50 -3.11 12.72
C ARG A 74 -1.03 -4.25 13.59
#